data_AF-A0A0Q6Q8X8-F1
#
_entry.id   AF-A0A0Q6Q8X8-F1
#
_cell.length_a   1.000
_cell.length_b   1.000
_cell.length_c   1.000
_cell.angle_alpha   90.00
_cell.angle_beta   90.00
_cell.angle_gamma   90.00
#
_symmetry.space_group_name_H-M   'P 1'
#
loop_
_entity.id
_entity.type
_entity.pdbx_description
1 polymer ?
#
loop_
_entity_poly.entity_id
_entity_poly.type
_entity_poly.pdbx_seq_one_letter_code
_entity_poly.pdbx_strand_id
1 'polypeptide(L)'
;MTKLIPQHQLAGQSGQVLDSHQAADALRQALNYPYDLQGFDDLLNAVGANRSNYMQAVHQQKLINAVSNGDWVMVTPRANPDNGGASWNGFKTKPEPPPAQHLV
;
A
#
# COMPACT_ATOMS: atom_id res chain seq x y z
N MET A 1 -6.62 2.12 -7.21
CA MET A 1 -6.55 1.95 -5.74
C MET A 1 -5.19 1.47 -5.32
N THR A 2 -4.51 2.29 -4.54
CA THR A 2 -3.17 2.02 -4.00
C THR A 2 -3.30 1.90 -2.48
N LYS A 3 -2.54 1.00 -1.87
CA LYS A 3 -2.59 0.77 -0.42
C LYS A 3 -1.33 1.30 0.26
N LEU A 4 -1.49 2.10 1.29
CA LEU A 4 -0.45 2.54 2.20
C LEU A 4 -0.46 1.65 3.44
N ILE A 5 0.68 1.04 3.74
CA ILE A 5 0.85 0.25 4.95
C ILE A 5 2.18 0.60 5.63
N PRO A 6 2.29 0.37 6.93
CA PRO A 6 3.58 0.38 7.59
C PRO A 6 4.48 -0.74 7.05
N GLN A 7 5.77 -0.49 6.93
CA GLN A 7 6.76 -1.46 6.44
C GLN A 7 6.74 -2.78 7.23
N HIS A 8 6.55 -2.72 8.54
CA HIS A 8 6.48 -3.91 9.39
C HIS A 8 5.24 -4.78 9.12
N GLN A 9 4.19 -4.23 8.49
CA GLN A 9 2.99 -4.96 8.06
C GLN A 9 3.09 -5.45 6.60
N LEU A 10 4.22 -5.21 5.94
CA LEU A 10 4.46 -5.71 4.59
C LEU A 10 4.62 -7.23 4.54
N ALA A 11 5.07 -7.84 5.65
CA ALA A 11 5.23 -9.28 5.76
C ALA A 11 3.87 -9.99 5.54
N GLY A 12 3.71 -10.62 4.38
CA GLY A 12 2.49 -11.31 3.98
C GLY A 12 1.59 -10.56 2.98
N GLN A 13 2.02 -9.42 2.43
CA GLN A 13 1.27 -8.74 1.37
C GLN A 13 1.66 -9.23 -0.03
N SER A 14 0.63 -9.58 -0.80
CA SER A 14 0.71 -9.96 -2.20
C SER A 14 0.45 -8.73 -3.08
N GLY A 15 1.50 -7.99 -3.44
CA GLY A 15 1.39 -6.80 -4.31
C GLY A 15 2.71 -6.41 -4.94
N GLN A 16 2.73 -5.34 -5.73
CA GLN A 16 3.98 -4.68 -6.13
C GLN A 16 4.22 -3.55 -5.13
N VAL A 17 5.35 -3.62 -4.43
CA VAL A 17 5.78 -2.55 -3.53
C VAL A 17 6.51 -1.53 -4.38
N LEU A 18 6.08 -0.28 -4.32
CA LEU A 18 6.79 0.82 -4.95
C LEU A 18 8.10 1.09 -4.18
N ASP A 19 9.16 1.40 -4.92
CA ASP A 19 10.39 1.94 -4.33
C ASP A 19 10.10 3.23 -3.55
N SER A 20 10.88 3.55 -2.52
CA SER A 20 10.66 4.74 -1.68
C SER A 20 10.53 6.04 -2.47
N HIS A 21 11.30 6.22 -3.56
CA HIS A 21 11.19 7.39 -4.42
C HIS A 21 9.88 7.39 -5.21
N GLN A 22 9.54 6.25 -5.82
CA GLN A 22 8.29 6.09 -6.57
C GLN A 22 7.06 6.23 -5.67
N ALA A 23 7.13 5.72 -4.44
CA ALA A 23 6.08 5.81 -3.44
C ALA A 23 5.90 7.26 -2.98
N ALA A 24 7.00 8.02 -2.80
CA ALA A 24 6.91 9.44 -2.48
C ALA A 24 6.22 10.24 -3.60
N ASP A 25 6.61 10.03 -4.86
CA ASP A 25 5.96 10.67 -6.00
C ASP A 25 4.48 10.27 -6.15
N ALA A 26 4.18 8.98 -6.03
CA ALA A 26 2.82 8.46 -6.07
C ALA A 26 1.97 9.03 -4.92
N LEU A 27 2.54 9.16 -3.72
CA LEU A 27 1.88 9.82 -2.59
C LEU A 27 1.58 11.27 -2.93
N ARG A 28 2.53 12.05 -3.47
CA ARG A 28 2.29 13.45 -3.86
C ARG A 28 1.12 13.59 -4.81
N GLN A 29 1.01 12.71 -5.80
CA GLN A 29 -0.12 12.70 -6.73
C GLN A 29 -1.42 12.34 -6.02
N ALA A 30 -1.37 11.31 -5.18
CA ALA A 30 -2.54 10.79 -4.48
C ALA A 30 -3.03 11.68 -3.32
N LEU A 31 -2.22 12.63 -2.82
CA LEU A 31 -2.68 13.69 -1.91
C LEU A 31 -3.77 14.57 -2.54
N ASN A 32 -3.88 14.62 -3.87
CA ASN A 32 -5.00 15.29 -4.56
C ASN A 32 -6.29 14.47 -4.52
N TYR A 33 -6.17 13.14 -4.36
CA TYR A 33 -7.29 12.19 -4.33
C TYR A 33 -7.11 11.16 -3.21
N PRO A 34 -7.08 11.61 -1.93
CA PRO A 34 -6.67 10.78 -0.80
C PRO A 34 -7.73 9.72 -0.41
N TYR A 35 -8.84 9.66 -1.14
CA TYR A 35 -9.86 8.62 -1.03
C TYR A 35 -9.50 7.35 -1.81
N ASP A 36 -8.61 7.44 -2.82
CA ASP A 36 -8.10 6.26 -3.56
C ASP A 36 -6.97 5.54 -2.80
N LEU A 37 -6.47 6.17 -1.73
CA LEU A 37 -5.44 5.64 -0.85
C LEU A 37 -6.04 4.92 0.35
N GLN A 38 -6.01 3.59 0.28
CA GLN A 38 -6.34 2.77 1.43
C GLN A 38 -5.22 2.87 2.48
N GLY A 39 -5.57 3.05 3.76
CA GLY A 39 -4.58 3.23 4.84
C GLY A 39 -4.05 4.66 4.98
N PHE A 40 -4.63 5.63 4.26
CA PHE A 40 -4.22 7.03 4.40
C PHE A 40 -4.50 7.62 5.79
N ASP A 41 -5.65 7.32 6.40
CA ASP A 41 -5.95 7.78 7.78
C ASP A 41 -4.96 7.23 8.81
N ASP A 42 -4.51 5.99 8.61
CA ASP A 42 -3.49 5.34 9.42
C ASP A 42 -2.13 6.04 9.29
N LEU A 43 -1.73 6.39 8.07
CA LEU A 43 -0.55 7.22 7.80
C LEU A 43 -0.68 8.61 8.46
N LEU A 44 -1.85 9.26 8.33
CA LEU A 44 -2.12 10.55 8.96
C LEU A 44 -1.92 10.47 10.47
N ASN A 45 -2.54 9.48 11.12
CA ASN A 45 -2.43 9.27 12.55
C ASN A 45 -0.97 9.03 12.98
N ALA A 46 -0.21 8.24 12.21
CA ALA A 46 1.19 7.97 12.50
C ALA A 46 2.09 9.22 12.43
N VAL A 47 1.78 10.18 11.57
CA VAL A 47 2.53 11.46 11.48
C VAL A 47 1.93 12.58 12.35
N GLY A 48 0.87 12.29 13.11
CA GLY A 48 0.14 13.27 13.91
C GLY A 48 -0.59 14.32 13.07
N ALA A 49 -1.06 13.94 11.89
CA ALA A 49 -1.89 14.74 11.00
C ALA A 49 -3.33 14.23 10.98
N ASN A 50 -4.22 15.00 10.36
CA ASN A 50 -5.64 14.72 10.20
C ASN A 50 -6.11 15.15 8.81
N ARG A 51 -7.27 14.66 8.37
CA ARG A 51 -7.89 15.01 7.08
C ARG A 51 -8.11 16.53 6.89
N SER A 52 -8.16 17.31 7.96
CA SER A 52 -8.33 18.77 7.90
C SER A 52 -7.02 19.55 7.78
N ASN A 53 -5.87 18.97 8.15
CA ASN A 53 -4.59 19.69 8.20
C ASN A 53 -3.46 19.02 7.40
N TYR A 54 -3.70 17.86 6.79
CA TYR A 54 -2.68 17.11 6.06
C TYR A 54 -2.08 17.87 4.87
N MET A 55 -2.81 18.85 4.30
CA MET A 55 -2.32 19.70 3.21
C MET A 55 -1.43 20.85 3.68
N GLN A 56 -1.28 21.08 4.98
CA GLN A 56 -0.33 22.07 5.49
C GLN A 56 1.10 21.58 5.22
N ALA A 57 2.00 22.50 4.87
CA ALA A 57 3.37 22.18 4.45
C ALA A 57 4.12 21.26 5.43
N VAL A 58 3.97 21.49 6.74
CA VAL A 58 4.61 20.68 7.79
C VAL A 58 4.09 19.24 7.77
N HIS A 59 2.79 19.03 7.63
CA HIS A 59 2.19 17.70 7.61
C HIS A 59 2.47 16.98 6.29
N GLN A 60 2.39 17.67 5.15
CA GLN A 60 2.79 17.12 3.86
C GLN A 60 4.24 16.64 3.89
N GLN A 61 5.16 17.44 4.43
CA GLN A 61 6.56 17.06 4.52
C GLN A 61 6.76 15.82 5.40
N LYS A 62 6.05 15.70 6.53
CA LYS A 62 6.09 14.49 7.36
C LYS A 62 5.56 13.25 6.63
N LEU A 63 4.47 13.38 5.87
CA LEU A 63 3.91 12.28 5.08
C LEU A 63 4.90 11.79 4.01
N ILE A 64 5.50 12.73 3.27
CA ILE A 64 6.50 12.43 2.26
C ILE A 64 7.74 11.80 2.88
N ASN A 65 8.21 12.31 4.03
CA ASN A 65 9.36 11.74 4.73
C ASN A 65 9.07 10.32 5.22
N ALA A 66 7.89 10.05 5.76
CA ALA A 66 7.50 8.72 6.23
C ALA A 66 7.52 7.68 5.09
N VAL A 67 7.09 8.08 3.88
CA VAL A 67 7.16 7.20 2.70
C VAL A 67 8.57 7.11 2.13
N SER A 68 9.28 8.23 2.01
CA SER A 68 10.63 8.28 1.45
C SER A 68 11.67 7.56 2.33
N ASN A 69 11.48 7.53 3.65
CA ASN A 69 12.34 6.80 4.59
C ASN A 69 12.04 5.29 4.60
N GLY A 70 10.95 4.87 3.95
CA GLY A 70 10.53 3.48 3.91
C GLY A 70 9.76 3.01 5.15
N ASP A 71 9.42 3.90 6.11
CA ASP A 71 8.53 3.58 7.24
C ASP A 71 7.13 3.18 6.74
N TRP A 72 6.69 3.84 5.66
CA TRP A 72 5.44 3.56 4.98
C TRP A 72 5.69 3.18 3.53
N VAL A 73 5.06 2.09 3.11
CA VAL A 73 5.21 1.58 1.75
C VAL A 73 3.89 1.65 1.01
N MET A 74 3.98 1.99 -0.26
CA MET A 74 2.84 1.96 -1.18
C MET A 74 2.83 0.64 -1.93
N VAL A 75 1.72 -0.07 -1.84
CA VAL A 75 1.47 -1.34 -2.50
C VAL A 75 0.40 -1.13 -3.57
N THR A 76 0.76 -1.41 -4.81
CA THR A 76 -0.17 -1.41 -5.94
C THR A 76 -0.60 -2.85 -6.24
N PRO A 77 -1.85 -3.06 -6.69
CA PRO A 77 -2.28 -4.37 -7.14
C PRO A 77 -1.43 -4.79 -8.34
N ARG A 78 -0.95 -6.04 -8.36
CA ARG A 78 -0.27 -6.61 -9.52
C ARG A 78 -1.24 -6.61 -10.69
N ALA A 79 -0.96 -5.80 -11.71
CA ALA A 79 -1.59 -5.97 -13.01
C ALA A 79 -1.05 -7.27 -13.62
N ASN A 80 -1.75 -8.38 -13.41
CA ASN A 80 -1.54 -9.56 -14.25
C ASN A 80 -2.04 -9.19 -15.65
N PRO A 81 -1.21 -9.26 -16.71
CA PRO A 81 -1.62 -8.87 -18.06
C PRO A 81 -2.66 -9.81 -18.69
N ASP A 82 -3.01 -10.92 -18.04
CA ASP A 82 -3.78 -12.01 -18.64
C ASP A 82 -5.19 -12.24 -18.08
N ASN A 83 -5.77 -11.36 -17.24
CA ASN A 83 -7.17 -11.55 -16.88
C ASN A 83 -7.87 -10.24 -16.50
N GLY A 84 -8.99 -9.99 -17.19
CA GLY A 84 -9.87 -8.86 -16.93
C GLY A 84 -10.41 -8.90 -15.51
N GLY A 85 -10.04 -7.90 -14.71
CA GLY A 85 -10.53 -7.72 -13.36
C GLY A 85 -9.38 -7.57 -12.38
N ALA A 86 -9.04 -6.33 -12.03
CA ALA A 86 -8.22 -6.00 -10.87
C ALA A 86 -8.96 -6.43 -9.60
N SER A 87 -8.97 -7.74 -9.33
CA SER A 87 -9.66 -8.33 -8.20
C SER A 87 -8.69 -8.43 -7.03
N TRP A 88 -8.93 -7.64 -5.98
CA TRP A 88 -8.24 -7.69 -4.70
C TRP A 88 -8.43 -9.03 -3.94
N ASN A 89 -9.04 -10.03 -4.55
CA ASN A 89 -9.28 -11.36 -3.98
C ASN A 89 -8.02 -12.26 -3.93
N GLY A 90 -6.86 -11.78 -4.39
CA GLY A 90 -5.57 -12.46 -4.28
C GLY A 90 -4.96 -12.46 -2.86
N PHE A 91 -5.56 -11.73 -1.91
CA PHE A 91 -5.22 -11.78 -0.48
C PHE A 91 -5.82 -13.04 0.16
N LYS A 92 -5.45 -14.23 -0.32
CA LYS A 92 -5.82 -15.48 0.34
C LYS A 92 -4.87 -15.74 1.51
N THR A 93 -5.45 -15.86 2.71
CA THR A 93 -4.81 -16.49 3.87
C THR A 93 -4.30 -17.87 3.49
N LYS A 94 -2.97 -18.02 3.45
CA LYS A 94 -2.18 -19.28 3.47
C LYS A 94 -2.55 -20.34 2.41
N PRO A 95 -1.60 -20.79 1.55
CA PRO A 95 -1.87 -21.92 0.68
C PRO A 95 -2.10 -23.18 1.52
N GLU A 96 -3.27 -23.80 1.38
CA GLU A 96 -3.50 -25.18 1.81
C GLU A 96 -2.53 -26.09 1.04
N PRO A 97 -1.84 -27.04 1.71
CA PRO A 97 -0.89 -27.92 1.03
C PRO A 97 -1.62 -28.82 0.02
N PRO A 98 -1.00 -29.13 -1.14
CA PRO A 98 -1.64 -29.94 -2.17
C PRO A 98 -1.96 -31.34 -1.64
N PRO A 99 -3.11 -31.94 -2.03
CA PRO A 99 -3.39 -33.32 -1.69
C PRO A 99 -2.35 -34.21 -2.38
N ALA A 100 -1.70 -35.06 -1.59
CA ALA A 100 -0.75 -36.05 -2.09
C ALA A 100 -1.45 -36.95 -3.11
N GLN A 101 -0.92 -36.96 -4.33
CA GLN A 101 -1.34 -37.92 -5.35
C GLN A 101 -0.95 -39.31 -4.84
N HIS A 102 -1.93 -40.09 -4.38
CA HIS A 102 -1.74 -41.52 -4.16
C HIS A 102 -1.94 -42.22 -5.51
N LEU A 103 -0.81 -42.66 -6.09
CA LEU A 103 -0.74 -43.75 -7.06
C LEU A 103 -1.26 -45.02 -6.38
N VAL A 104 -2.36 -45.59 -6.90
CA VAL A 104 -2.68 -47.03 -6.85
C VAL A 104 -3.40 -47.43 -8.12
#